data_AF-A0A2X2JXS8-F1
#
_entry.id   AF-A0A2X2JXS8-F1
#
_cell.length_a   1.000
_cell.length_b   1.000
_cell.length_c   1.000
_cell.angle_alpha   90.00
_cell.angle_beta   90.00
_cell.angle_gamma   90.00
#
_symmetry.space_group_name_H-M   'P 1'
#
loop_
_entity.id
_entity.type
_entity.pdbx_description
1 polymer ?
#
loop_
_entity_poly.entity_id
_entity_poly.type
_entity_poly.pdbx_seq_one_letter_code
_entity_poly.pdbx_strand_id
1 'polypeptide(L)' 'MMLVQFLYLLQPELFTMVPVNIDIEHQSPLTYGTMAVDLNHVTGKPANAYFATAVDVEEVWKLDRS' A
#
# COMPACT_ATOMS: atom_id res chain seq x y z
N MET A 1 -3.80 12.85 0.69
CA MET A 1 -3.95 11.38 0.93
C MET A 1 -5.31 10.81 0.54
N MET A 2 -6.41 11.59 0.47
CA MET A 2 -7.77 11.03 0.27
C MET A 2 -8.08 10.58 -1.17
N LEU A 3 -7.38 11.08 -2.19
CA LEU A 3 -7.67 10.76 -3.60
C LEU A 3 -7.22 9.35 -4.04
N VAL A 4 -6.18 8.79 -3.40
CA VAL A 4 -5.53 7.55 -3.87
C VAL A 4 -6.41 6.31 -3.63
N GLN A 5 -7.23 6.33 -2.57
CA GLN A 5 -8.08 5.18 -2.21
C GLN A 5 -9.29 5.02 -3.15
N PHE A 6 -9.87 6.12 -3.63
CA PHE A 6 -10.99 6.07 -4.59
C PHE A 6 -10.53 5.58 -5.96
N LEU A 7 -9.35 6.00 -6.42
CA LEU A 7 -8.77 5.51 -7.67
C LEU A 7 -8.56 4.00 -7.67
N TYR A 8 -8.10 3.43 -6.55
CA TYR A 8 -7.95 1.97 -6.42
C TYR A 8 -9.28 1.22 -6.57
N LEU A 9 -10.39 1.77 -6.08
CA LEU A 9 -11.71 1.16 -6.23
C LEU A 9 -12.26 1.23 -7.66
N LEU A 10 -11.85 2.25 -8.43
CA LEU A 10 -12.34 2.47 -9.79
C LEU A 10 -11.48 1.77 -10.84
N GLN A 11 -10.15 1.80 -10.69
CA GLN A 11 -9.18 1.23 -11.62
C GLN A 11 -7.98 0.66 -10.84
N PRO A 12 -8.11 -0.55 -10.27
CA PRO A 12 -7.06 -1.17 -9.48
C PRO A 12 -5.79 -1.47 -10.30
N GLU A 13 -5.91 -1.68 -11.62
CA GLU A 13 -4.76 -1.88 -12.52
C GLU A 13 -3.76 -0.70 -12.58
N LEU A 14 -4.15 0.50 -12.13
CA LEU A 14 -3.23 1.65 -12.05
C LEU A 14 -2.14 1.44 -10.99
N PHE A 15 -2.33 0.49 -10.07
CA PHE A 15 -1.46 0.30 -8.92
C PHE A 15 -0.63 -0.98 -9.05
N THR A 16 0.67 -0.87 -8.78
CA THR A 16 1.51 -2.04 -8.53
C THR A 16 1.33 -2.46 -7.08
N MET A 17 0.70 -3.61 -6.86
CA MET A 17 0.39 -4.14 -5.54
C MET A 17 1.30 -5.33 -5.21
N VAL A 18 1.87 -5.34 -4.01
CA VAL A 18 2.65 -6.47 -3.48
C VAL A 18 1.89 -7.09 -2.31
N PRO A 19 1.59 -8.41 -2.33
CA PRO A 19 1.01 -9.09 -1.17
C PRO A 19 2.09 -9.15 -0.08
N VAL A 20 1.83 -8.61 1.10
CA VAL A 20 2.82 -8.54 2.18
C VAL A 20 2.19 -8.84 3.54
N ASN A 21 3.04 -9.17 4.51
CA ASN A 21 2.65 -9.17 5.91
C ASN A 21 2.81 -7.75 6.48
N ILE A 22 1.76 -7.23 7.10
CA ILE A 22 1.76 -5.96 7.81
C ILE A 22 1.35 -6.21 9.25
N ASP A 23 2.21 -5.82 10.18
CA ASP A 23 1.91 -5.81 11.60
C ASP A 23 1.90 -4.36 12.11
N ILE A 24 1.12 -4.10 13.16
CA ILE A 24 1.11 -2.82 13.85
C ILE A 24 2.07 -2.91 15.04
N GLU A 25 3.05 -2.01 15.08
CA GLU A 25 4.02 -1.97 16.17
C GLU A 25 3.37 -1.43 17.45
N HIS A 26 3.30 -2.29 18.47
CA HIS A 26 2.61 -2.01 19.74
C HIS A 26 3.52 -2.14 20.97
N GLN A 27 4.79 -2.53 20.81
CA GLN A 27 5.65 -2.91 21.96
C GLN A 27 6.72 -1.87 22.32
N SER A 28 7.11 -0.99 21.41
CA SER A 28 8.14 0.04 21.65
C SER A 28 7.55 1.44 21.85
N PRO A 29 7.94 2.20 22.90
CA PRO A 29 7.54 3.59 23.11
C PRO A 29 7.97 4.55 21.99
N LEU A 30 8.96 4.17 21.17
CA LEU A 30 9.54 5.02 20.14
C LEU A 30 8.91 4.85 18.75
N THR A 31 8.15 3.78 18.53
CA THR A 31 7.56 3.43 17.21
C THR A 31 6.11 2.97 17.31
N TYR A 32 5.45 3.26 18.43
CA TYR A 32 4.06 2.91 18.67
C TYR A 32 3.15 3.49 17.57
N GLY A 33 2.42 2.62 16.87
CA GLY A 33 1.52 3.01 15.78
C GLY A 33 2.14 3.06 14.39
N THR A 34 3.42 2.72 14.24
CA THR A 34 4.03 2.55 12.91
C THR A 34 3.61 1.23 12.29
N MET A 35 3.30 1.25 11.00
CA MET A 35 3.06 0.03 10.21
C MET A 35 4.42 -0.62 9.89
N ALA A 36 4.64 -1.84 10.39
CA ALA A 36 5.77 -2.66 9.99
C ALA A 36 5.37 -3.49 8.76
N VAL A 37 5.91 -3.14 7.60
CA VAL A 37 5.57 -3.77 6.31
C VAL A 37 6.72 -4.66 5.86
N ASP A 38 6.49 -5.97 5.76
CA ASP A 38 7.48 -6.92 5.26
C ASP A 38 7.51 -6.97 3.72
N LEU A 39 8.03 -5.91 3.09
CA LEU A 39 8.16 -5.81 1.63
C LEU A 39 9.11 -6.85 1.02
N ASN A 40 10.06 -7.35 1.80
CA ASN A 40 11.10 -8.28 1.34
C ASN A 40 10.79 -9.74 1.67
N HIS A 41 9.65 -10.02 2.30
CA HIS A 41 9.23 -11.36 2.72
C HIS A 41 10.23 -12.08 3.64
N VAL A 42 10.93 -11.34 4.50
CA VAL A 42 12.00 -11.89 5.34
C VAL A 42 11.50 -12.40 6.69
N THR A 43 10.26 -12.06 7.08
CA THR A 43 9.69 -12.48 8.37
C THR A 43 9.16 -13.92 8.35
N GLY A 44 8.96 -14.50 7.17
CA GLY A 44 8.35 -15.82 7.00
C GLY A 44 6.86 -15.89 7.35
N LYS A 45 6.22 -14.77 7.67
CA LYS A 45 4.79 -14.70 7.96
C LYS A 45 3.95 -14.70 6.67
N PRO A 46 2.73 -15.25 6.69
CA PRO A 46 1.84 -15.16 5.55
C PRO A 46 1.43 -13.71 5.28
N ALA A 47 1.25 -13.38 4.01
CA ALA A 47 0.72 -12.08 3.61
C ALA A 47 -0.71 -11.90 4.13
N ASN A 48 -1.01 -10.71 4.66
CA ASN A 48 -2.33 -10.35 5.20
C ASN A 48 -2.91 -9.09 4.56
N ALA A 49 -2.15 -8.40 3.70
CA ALA A 49 -2.59 -7.20 3.01
C ALA A 49 -1.89 -7.05 1.65
N TYR A 50 -2.49 -6.27 0.76
CA TYR A 50 -1.83 -5.78 -0.45
C TYR A 50 -1.31 -4.37 -0.21
N PHE A 51 -0.01 -4.16 -0.47
CA PHE A 51 0.63 -2.86 -0.31
C PHE A 51 0.95 -2.26 -1.68
N ALA A 52 0.46 -1.05 -1.94
CA ALA A 52 0.75 -0.32 -3.17
C ALA A 52 2.18 0.23 -3.13
N THR A 53 3.02 -0.18 -4.09
CA THR A 53 4.42 0.28 -4.18
C THR A 53 4.64 1.30 -5.30
N ALA A 54 3.77 1.31 -6.31
CA ALA A 54 3.78 2.30 -7.39
C ALA A 54 2.36 2.55 -7.93
N VAL A 55 2.18 3.69 -8.58
CA VAL A 55 0.96 4.07 -9.31
C VAL A 55 1.35 4.65 -10.67
N ASP A 56 0.60 4.34 -11.72
CA ASP A 56 0.79 4.98 -13.04
C ASP A 56 0.27 6.42 -13.00
N VAL A 57 1.20 7.36 -12.80
CA VAL A 57 0.89 8.77 -12.63
C VAL A 57 0.33 9.40 -13.92
N GLU A 58 0.79 8.96 -15.09
CA GLU A 58 0.35 9.54 -16.37
C GLU A 58 -1.09 9.17 -16.68
N GLU A 59 -1.48 7.92 -16.43
CA GLU A 59 -2.87 7.47 -16.60
C GLU A 59 -3.80 8.14 -15.58
N VAL A 60 -3.36 8.34 -14.34
CA VAL A 60 -4.12 9.10 -13.33
C VAL A 60 -4.39 10.54 -13.80
N TRP A 61 -3.40 11.22 -14.39
CA TRP A 61 -3.59 12.58 -14.90
C TRP A 61 -4.52 12.66 -16.11
N LYS A 62 -4.61 11.61 -16.93
CA LYS A 62 -5.57 11.56 -18.04
C LYS A 62 -6.99 11.45 -17.54
N LEU A 63 -7.21 10.65 -16.49
CA LEU A 63 -8.53 10.46 -15.88
C LEU A 63 -9.06 11.73 -15.20
N ASP A 64 -8.19 12.52 -14.58
CA ASP A 64 -8.58 13.80 -13.92
C ASP A 64 -8.95 14.91 -14.93
N ARG A 65 -8.52 14.78 -16.20
CA ARG A 65 -8.72 15.79 -17.24
C ARG A 65 -9.84 15.46 -18.24
N SER A 66 -10.50 14.32 -18.10
CA SER A 66 -11.65 13.89 -18.92
C SER A 66 -12.97 14.24 -18.27
#